data_AF-A0A1A8L0U7-F1
#
_entry.id   AF-A0A1A8L0U7-F1
#
_cell.length_a   1.000
_cell.length_b   1.000
_cell.length_c   1.000
_cell.angle_alpha   90.00
_cell.angle_beta   90.00
_cell.angle_gamma   90.00
#
_symmetry.space_group_name_H-M   'P 1'
#
loop_
_entity.id
_entity.type
_entity.pdbx_description
1 polymer ?
#
loop_
_entity_poly.entity_id
_entity_poly.type
_entity_poly.pdbx_seq_one_letter_code
_entity_poly.pdbx_strand_id
1 'polypeptide(L)'
;LSQMVNSALVICHEYLGSLEHSDIDTNTKSFTEKEWTEFLNSYYLFVHGRAQTKISEDLFSCCKAMLQRLEKVSPQLSIGGMQNLWIIKPGAKSRGRGIKCMKRLDQILTSVDIDPKHTSKDKWVVQKYIEQPFLVHGTKFDVR
;
A
#
# COMPACT_ATOMS: atom_id res chain seq x y z
N LEU A 1 10.44 15.02 -2.24
CA LEU A 1 10.25 14.14 -1.07
C LEU A 1 9.40 14.80 0.03
N SER A 2 9.76 15.96 0.56
CA SER A 2 9.06 16.57 1.70
C SER A 2 7.55 16.76 1.48
N GLN A 3 7.13 17.18 0.29
CA GLN A 3 5.70 17.29 -0.05
C GLN A 3 4.99 15.92 0.01
N MET A 4 5.57 14.87 -0.59
CA MET A 4 5.03 13.50 -0.54
C MET A 4 4.91 13.00 0.91
N VAL A 5 5.92 13.25 1.74
CA VAL A 5 5.88 12.85 3.16
C VAL A 5 4.83 13.63 3.94
N ASN A 6 4.69 14.94 3.71
CA ASN A 6 3.62 15.74 4.30
C ASN A 6 2.23 15.22 3.89
N SER A 7 2.02 14.91 2.62
CA SER A 7 0.78 14.27 2.15
C SER A 7 0.54 12.94 2.85
N ALA A 8 1.57 12.09 2.99
CA ALA A 8 1.44 10.82 3.71
C ALA A 8 1.04 11.01 5.18
N LEU A 9 1.63 12.01 5.86
CA LEU A 9 1.29 12.35 7.26
C LEU A 9 -0.18 12.79 7.39
N VAL A 10 -0.66 13.63 6.47
CA VAL A 10 -2.07 14.06 6.43
C VAL A 10 -3.00 12.86 6.22
N ILE A 11 -2.72 12.03 5.21
CA ILE A 11 -3.51 10.82 4.92
C ILE A 11 -3.56 9.87 6.13
N CYS A 12 -2.42 9.66 6.79
CA CYS A 12 -2.35 8.80 7.98
C CYS A 12 -3.13 9.41 9.16
N HIS A 13 -3.07 10.73 9.32
CA HIS A 13 -3.82 11.43 10.36
C HIS A 13 -5.33 11.31 10.13
N GLU A 14 -5.80 11.53 8.89
CA GLU A 14 -7.20 11.36 8.49
C GLU A 14 -7.67 9.92 8.71
N TYR A 15 -6.86 8.94 8.32
CA TYR A 15 -7.16 7.52 8.57
C TYR A 15 -7.31 7.21 10.06
N LEU A 16 -6.42 7.72 10.92
CA LEU A 16 -6.57 7.54 12.37
C LEU A 16 -7.84 8.22 12.90
N GLY A 17 -8.16 9.40 12.40
CA GLY A 17 -9.38 10.12 12.76
C GLY A 17 -10.66 9.38 12.37
N SER A 18 -10.68 8.71 11.22
CA SER A 18 -11.86 7.93 10.78
C SER A 18 -12.09 6.66 11.62
N LEU A 19 -11.02 6.05 12.16
CA LEU A 19 -11.17 4.96 13.14
C LEU A 19 -11.84 5.44 14.44
N GLU A 20 -11.68 6.72 14.77
CA GLU A 20 -12.29 7.39 15.92
C GLU A 20 -13.60 8.10 15.55
N HIS A 21 -14.10 7.91 14.31
CA HIS A 21 -15.32 8.54 13.79
C HIS A 21 -15.30 10.08 13.84
N SER A 22 -14.12 10.69 13.80
CA SER A 22 -13.94 12.16 13.83
C SER A 22 -14.40 12.85 12.54
N ASP A 23 -14.73 12.07 11.52
CA ASP A 23 -15.09 12.50 10.17
C ASP A 23 -16.61 12.61 9.92
N ILE A 24 -17.45 12.10 10.82
CA ILE A 24 -18.92 12.03 10.64
C ILE A 24 -19.54 13.42 10.39
N ASP A 25 -19.10 14.44 11.14
CA ASP A 25 -19.69 15.79 11.11
C ASP A 25 -18.83 16.81 10.37
N THR A 26 -17.70 16.37 9.80
CA THR A 26 -16.78 17.25 9.07
C THR A 26 -16.83 16.97 7.58
N ASN A 27 -16.95 18.03 6.77
CA ASN A 27 -16.77 17.92 5.32
C ASN A 27 -15.27 17.80 4.99
N THR A 28 -14.63 16.72 5.44
CA THR A 28 -13.22 16.44 5.18
C THR A 28 -13.02 16.18 3.70
N LYS A 29 -12.30 17.10 3.03
CA LYS A 29 -11.96 16.97 1.61
C LYS A 29 -11.06 15.75 1.44
N SER A 30 -11.59 14.70 0.82
CA SER A 30 -10.79 13.55 0.40
C SER A 30 -9.80 13.95 -0.70
N PHE A 31 -8.66 13.26 -0.75
CA PHE A 31 -7.71 13.36 -1.85
C PHE A 31 -8.41 13.03 -3.18
N THR A 32 -8.25 13.92 -4.15
CA THR A 32 -8.72 13.74 -5.53
C THR A 32 -7.90 12.66 -6.25
N GLU A 33 -8.45 12.10 -7.34
CA GLU A 33 -7.75 11.11 -8.17
C GLU A 33 -6.41 11.65 -8.71
N LYS A 34 -6.36 12.95 -9.03
CA LYS A 34 -5.13 13.63 -9.47
C LYS A 34 -4.10 13.68 -8.33
N GLU A 35 -4.49 14.10 -7.12
CA GLU A 35 -3.59 14.14 -5.95
C GLU A 35 -3.06 12.74 -5.61
N TRP A 36 -3.90 11.71 -5.69
CA TRP A 36 -3.47 10.31 -5.53
C TRP A 36 -2.47 9.88 -6.61
N THR A 37 -2.72 10.24 -7.86
CA THR A 37 -1.82 9.91 -8.98
C THR A 37 -0.45 10.57 -8.80
N GLU A 38 -0.40 11.84 -8.41
CA GLU A 38 0.84 12.57 -8.13
C GLU A 38 1.60 11.98 -6.93
N PHE A 39 0.88 11.63 -5.86
CA PHE A 39 1.44 10.96 -4.69
C PHE A 39 2.06 9.61 -5.05
N LEU A 40 1.31 8.75 -5.75
CA LEU A 40 1.79 7.42 -6.16
C LEU A 40 2.98 7.50 -7.11
N ASN A 41 2.98 8.43 -8.07
CA ASN A 41 4.11 8.64 -8.97
C ASN A 41 5.37 9.06 -8.19
N SER A 42 5.22 9.97 -7.23
CA SER A 42 6.32 10.38 -6.34
C SER A 42 6.85 9.20 -5.51
N TYR A 43 5.95 8.38 -4.96
CA TYR A 43 6.29 7.17 -4.21
C TYR A 43 7.07 6.17 -5.08
N TYR A 44 6.60 5.88 -6.30
CA TYR A 44 7.26 4.92 -7.19
C TYR A 44 8.64 5.41 -7.60
N LEU A 45 8.80 6.70 -7.92
CA LEU A 45 10.11 7.28 -8.23
C LEU A 45 11.06 7.18 -7.03
N PHE A 46 10.57 7.43 -5.82
CA PHE A 46 11.41 7.37 -4.62
C PHE A 46 11.79 5.94 -4.25
N VAL A 47 10.81 5.07 -4.03
CA VAL A 47 11.01 3.70 -3.51
C VAL A 47 11.62 2.77 -4.56
N HIS A 48 11.28 2.93 -5.85
CA HIS A 48 11.79 2.06 -6.91
C HIS A 48 12.91 2.69 -7.74
N GLY A 49 13.00 4.02 -7.79
CA GLY A 49 14.08 4.73 -8.49
C GLY A 49 15.36 4.90 -7.67
N ARG A 50 15.40 4.41 -6.42
CA ARG A 50 16.56 4.51 -5.49
C ARG A 50 17.03 5.96 -5.25
N ALA A 51 16.11 6.91 -5.29
CA ALA A 51 16.45 8.29 -4.99
C ALA A 51 16.86 8.41 -3.52
N GLN A 52 18.04 8.99 -3.25
CA GLN A 52 18.46 9.36 -1.90
C GLN A 52 18.15 10.83 -1.68
N THR A 53 17.46 11.14 -0.59
CA THR A 53 17.18 12.52 -0.20
C THR A 53 17.16 12.64 1.31
N LYS A 54 17.69 13.74 1.83
CA LYS A 54 17.62 14.08 3.24
C LYS A 54 16.23 14.64 3.58
N ILE A 55 15.68 14.22 4.71
CA ILE A 55 14.49 14.82 5.34
C ILE A 55 14.94 15.66 6.52
N SER A 56 14.17 16.70 6.87
CA SER A 56 14.45 17.50 8.07
C SER A 56 14.21 16.68 9.33
N GLU A 57 14.88 17.05 10.42
CA GLU A 57 14.73 16.39 11.73
C GLU A 57 13.29 16.49 12.27
N ASP A 58 12.62 17.62 12.04
CA ASP A 58 11.21 17.82 12.40
C ASP A 58 10.31 16.82 11.67
N LEU A 59 10.52 16.66 10.36
CA LEU A 59 9.72 15.76 9.55
C LEU A 59 9.95 14.29 9.92
N PHE A 60 11.20 13.93 10.23
CA PHE A 60 11.54 12.62 10.75
C PHE A 60 10.82 12.34 12.08
N SER A 61 10.81 13.31 13.00
CA SER A 61 10.12 13.20 14.29
C SER A 61 8.62 13.01 14.12
N CYS A 62 7.98 13.77 13.21
CA CYS A 62 6.57 13.61 12.86
C CYS A 62 6.28 12.22 12.28
N CYS A 63 7.11 11.72 11.35
CA CYS A 63 6.96 10.38 10.77
C CYS A 63 7.07 9.29 11.85
N LYS A 64 8.04 9.41 12.75
CA LYS A 64 8.25 8.45 13.83
C LYS A 64 7.05 8.41 14.78
N ALA A 65 6.55 9.58 15.19
CA ALA A 65 5.37 9.67 16.05
C ALA A 65 4.11 9.10 15.36
N MET A 66 3.94 9.37 14.07
CA MET A 66 2.81 8.84 13.29
C MET A 66 2.87 7.31 13.16
N LEU A 67 4.05 6.75 12.86
CA LEU A 67 4.24 5.30 12.77
C LEU A 67 3.91 4.60 14.10
N GLN A 68 4.33 5.16 15.24
CA GLN A 68 3.98 4.61 16.57
C GLN A 68 2.47 4.59 16.85
N ARG A 69 1.71 5.54 16.29
CA ARG A 69 0.24 5.54 16.38
C ARG A 69 -0.35 4.47 15.47
N LEU A 70 0.11 4.38 14.22
CA LEU A 70 -0.36 3.40 13.24
C LEU A 70 -0.09 1.96 13.68
N GLU A 71 1.05 1.68 14.33
CA GLU A 71 1.39 0.35 14.86
C GLU A 71 0.32 -0.21 15.81
N LYS A 72 -0.37 0.67 16.56
CA LYS A 72 -1.41 0.26 17.51
C LYS A 72 -2.70 -0.20 16.85
N VAL A 73 -2.97 0.26 15.63
CA VAL A 73 -4.25 0.03 14.92
C VAL A 73 -4.08 -0.77 13.63
N SER A 74 -2.86 -0.99 13.17
CA SER A 74 -2.54 -1.70 11.93
C SER A 74 -1.71 -2.95 12.22
N PRO A 75 -2.35 -4.10 12.49
CA PRO A 75 -1.65 -5.34 12.82
C PRO A 75 -0.71 -5.85 11.72
N GLN A 76 -0.95 -5.43 10.46
CA GLN A 76 -0.16 -5.85 9.31
C GLN A 76 1.00 -4.90 8.98
N LEU A 77 1.19 -3.81 9.73
CA LEU A 77 2.19 -2.79 9.42
C LEU A 77 3.61 -3.37 9.40
N SER A 78 3.95 -4.21 10.38
CA SER A 78 5.28 -4.82 10.51
C SER A 78 5.60 -5.85 9.43
N ILE A 79 4.61 -6.45 8.78
CA ILE A 79 4.81 -7.47 7.73
C ILE A 79 4.65 -6.91 6.31
N GLY A 80 4.13 -5.68 6.21
CA GLY A 80 3.73 -5.03 4.96
C GLY A 80 4.89 -4.58 4.08
N GLY A 81 6.07 -4.35 4.65
CA GLY A 81 7.25 -3.85 3.93
C GLY A 81 7.06 -2.47 3.30
N MET A 82 7.94 -2.11 2.38
CA MET A 82 7.96 -0.78 1.74
C MET A 82 7.71 -0.83 0.23
N GLN A 83 7.71 -2.01 -0.39
CA GLN A 83 7.64 -2.15 -1.85
C GLN A 83 6.22 -2.13 -2.39
N ASN A 84 5.20 -2.06 -1.52
CA ASN A 84 3.80 -2.11 -1.87
C ASN A 84 3.47 -3.34 -2.75
N LEU A 85 4.01 -4.50 -2.38
CA LEU A 85 3.79 -5.74 -3.12
C LEU A 85 2.40 -6.33 -2.83
N TRP A 86 1.74 -6.76 -3.90
CA TRP A 86 0.44 -7.43 -3.91
C TRP A 86 0.53 -8.75 -4.68
N ILE A 87 -0.17 -9.77 -4.19
CA ILE A 87 -0.32 -11.05 -4.88
C ILE A 87 -1.70 -11.09 -5.55
N ILE A 88 -1.69 -11.31 -6.86
CA ILE A 88 -2.88 -11.41 -7.70
C ILE A 88 -3.10 -12.89 -8.00
N LYS A 89 -4.28 -13.40 -7.64
CA LYS A 89 -4.63 -14.81 -7.74
C LYS A 89 -5.90 -15.00 -8.58
N PRO A 90 -5.89 -15.85 -9.60
CA PRO A 90 -7.12 -16.23 -10.31
C PRO A 90 -7.97 -17.16 -9.43
N GLY A 91 -9.28 -16.92 -9.37
CA GLY A 91 -10.19 -17.62 -8.47
C GLY A 91 -10.44 -19.10 -8.79
N ALA A 92 -10.16 -19.54 -10.03
CA ALA A 92 -10.46 -20.88 -10.52
C ALA A 92 -9.23 -21.69 -10.98
N LYS A 93 -8.02 -21.33 -10.52
CA LYS A 93 -6.79 -22.10 -10.82
C LYS A 93 -6.14 -22.65 -9.57
N SER A 94 -5.40 -23.75 -9.73
CA SER A 94 -4.67 -24.46 -8.66
C SER A 94 -3.18 -24.61 -9.00
N ARG A 95 -2.39 -25.14 -8.06
CA ARG A 95 -0.94 -25.40 -8.21
C ARG A 95 -0.13 -24.14 -8.51
N GLY A 96 -0.55 -22.99 -7.96
CA GLY A 96 0.13 -21.71 -8.17
C GLY A 96 0.00 -21.10 -9.57
N ARG A 97 -0.77 -21.71 -10.48
CA ARG A 97 -0.87 -21.25 -11.86
C ARG A 97 -1.52 -19.88 -11.97
N GLY A 98 -0.85 -18.97 -12.65
CA GLY A 98 -1.36 -17.62 -12.92
C GLY A 98 -1.26 -16.66 -11.73
N ILE A 99 -0.64 -17.07 -10.61
CA ILE A 99 -0.33 -16.17 -9.50
C ILE A 99 0.77 -15.20 -9.94
N LYS A 100 0.55 -13.91 -9.72
CA LYS A 100 1.53 -12.85 -10.03
C LYS A 100 1.74 -11.96 -8.82
N CYS A 101 2.97 -11.49 -8.64
CA CYS A 101 3.25 -10.39 -7.71
C CYS A 101 3.41 -9.09 -8.50
N MET A 102 2.70 -8.04 -8.08
CA MET A 102 2.77 -6.71 -8.68
C MET A 102 2.89 -5.67 -7.59
N LYS A 103 3.48 -4.52 -7.93
CA LYS A 103 3.78 -3.45 -6.96
C LYS A 103 3.28 -2.07 -7.34
N ARG A 104 2.71 -1.94 -8.54
CA ARG A 104 2.12 -0.68 -9.01
C ARG A 104 0.63 -0.86 -9.27
N LEU A 105 -0.15 0.09 -8.78
CA LEU A 105 -1.60 0.11 -8.90
C LEU A 105 -2.06 0.06 -10.36
N ASP A 106 -1.48 0.91 -11.23
CA ASP A 106 -1.79 0.95 -12.67
C ASP A 106 -1.66 -0.44 -13.32
N GLN A 107 -0.55 -1.13 -13.07
CA GLN A 107 -0.31 -2.47 -13.60
C GLN A 107 -1.27 -3.52 -13.05
N ILE A 108 -1.67 -3.41 -11.77
CA ILE A 108 -2.66 -4.30 -11.16
C ILE A 108 -4.01 -4.12 -11.85
N LEU A 109 -4.47 -2.87 -11.98
CA LEU A 109 -5.77 -2.54 -12.60
C LEU A 109 -5.82 -3.00 -14.07
N THR A 110 -4.73 -2.81 -14.83
CA THR A 110 -4.63 -3.35 -16.20
C THR A 110 -4.64 -4.88 -16.23
N SER A 111 -4.04 -5.56 -15.25
CA SER A 111 -3.89 -7.02 -15.25
C SER A 111 -5.15 -7.78 -14.87
N VAL A 112 -6.03 -7.19 -14.06
CA VAL A 112 -7.29 -7.82 -13.63
C VAL A 112 -8.48 -7.49 -14.54
N ASP A 113 -8.20 -6.96 -15.75
CA ASP A 113 -9.16 -6.61 -16.80
C ASP A 113 -10.44 -5.97 -16.26
N ILE A 114 -10.26 -4.83 -15.58
CA ILE A 114 -11.39 -3.99 -15.16
C ILE A 114 -11.90 -3.18 -16.36
N ASP A 115 -12.07 -3.80 -17.53
CA ASP A 115 -12.85 -3.18 -18.61
C ASP A 115 -14.33 -3.48 -18.33
N PRO A 116 -15.17 -2.46 -18.03
CA PRO A 116 -16.60 -2.64 -17.81
C PRO A 116 -17.32 -3.25 -19.02
N LYS A 117 -16.72 -3.21 -20.21
CA LYS A 117 -17.29 -3.72 -21.47
C LYS A 117 -16.93 -5.17 -21.76
N HIS A 118 -15.91 -5.71 -21.10
CA HIS A 118 -15.49 -7.11 -21.26
C HIS A 118 -15.68 -7.85 -19.94
N THR A 119 -16.77 -8.61 -19.87
CA THR A 119 -17.03 -9.53 -18.76
C THR A 119 -16.11 -10.74 -18.89
N SER A 120 -14.83 -10.58 -18.56
CA SER A 120 -13.98 -11.75 -18.38
C SER A 120 -14.58 -12.60 -17.23
N LYS A 121 -14.81 -13.90 -17.48
CA LYS A 121 -15.40 -14.82 -16.48
C LYS A 121 -14.43 -15.11 -15.33
N ASP A 122 -13.18 -14.65 -15.43
CA ASP A 122 -12.12 -14.92 -14.50
C ASP A 122 -12.20 -13.94 -13.32
N LYS A 123 -12.68 -14.45 -12.18
CA LYS A 123 -12.64 -13.71 -10.91
C LYS A 123 -11.20 -13.67 -10.39
N TRP A 124 -10.78 -12.54 -9.83
CA TRP A 124 -9.46 -12.36 -9.24
C TRP A 124 -9.55 -11.97 -7.77
N VAL A 125 -8.55 -12.39 -6.99
CA VAL A 125 -8.31 -11.87 -5.63
C VAL A 125 -6.97 -11.15 -5.64
N VAL A 126 -6.99 -9.90 -5.18
CA VAL A 126 -5.78 -9.10 -4.93
C VAL A 126 -5.58 -9.03 -3.43
N GLN A 127 -4.46 -9.55 -2.94
CA GLN A 127 -4.15 -9.65 -1.52
C GLN A 127 -2.80 -8.99 -1.23
N LYS A 128 -2.68 -8.25 -0.12
CA LYS A 128 -1.39 -7.66 0.26
C LYS A 128 -0.36 -8.78 0.45
N TYR A 129 0.80 -8.65 -0.19
CA TYR A 129 1.88 -9.62 -0.03
C TYR A 129 2.64 -9.34 1.28
N ILE A 130 2.96 -10.41 2.01
CA ILE A 130 3.81 -10.39 3.21
C ILE A 130 5.26 -10.23 2.74
N GLU A 131 5.79 -9.01 2.85
CA GLU A 131 7.13 -8.65 2.40
C GLU A 131 8.21 -9.02 3.42
N GLN A 132 7.85 -9.04 4.71
CA GLN A 132 8.74 -9.41 5.81
C GLN A 132 8.21 -10.67 6.53
N PRO A 133 8.21 -11.84 5.87
CA PRO A 133 7.81 -13.09 6.52
C PRO A 133 8.85 -13.52 7.55
N PHE A 134 8.43 -14.29 8.54
CA PHE A 134 9.37 -15.04 9.38
C PHE A 134 10.13 -16.06 8.51
N LEU A 135 11.44 -16.14 8.72
CA LEU A 135 12.34 -16.98 7.93
C LEU A 135 13.01 -18.02 8.83
N VAL A 136 13.09 -19.25 8.35
CA VAL A 136 13.90 -20.32 8.96
C VAL A 136 15.09 -20.56 8.04
N HIS A 137 16.31 -20.35 8.56
CA HIS A 137 17.55 -20.41 7.76
C HIS A 137 17.48 -19.59 6.46
N GLY A 138 16.91 -18.38 6.52
CA GLY A 138 16.76 -17.49 5.36
C GLY A 138 15.69 -17.93 4.35
N THR A 139 14.92 -18.97 4.65
CA THR A 139 13.91 -19.55 3.74
C THR A 139 12.49 -19.27 4.25
N LYS A 140 11.63 -18.78 3.35
CA LYS A 140 10.20 -18.61 3.63
C LYS A 140 9.51 -19.98 3.64
N PHE A 141 8.59 -20.18 4.59
CA PHE A 141 7.79 -21.40 4.69
C PHE A 141 6.32 -21.08 4.98
N ASP A 142 5.46 -22.09 4.86
CA ASP A 142 4.09 -22.11 5.34
C ASP A 142 3.86 -23.33 6.24
N VAL A 143 2.86 -23.25 7.10
CA VAL A 143 2.42 -24.37 7.97
C VAL A 143 1.15 -24.96 7.35
N ARG A 144 1.11 -26.29 7.26
CA ARG A 144 -0.03 -27.04 6.74
C ARG A 144 -0.89 -27.61 7.84
#